data_AF-A0A0P7XKP6-F1
#
_entry.id   AF-A0A0P7XKP6-F1
#
_cell.length_a   1.000
_cell.length_b   1.000
_cell.length_c   1.000
_cell.angle_alpha   90.00
_cell.angle_beta   90.00
_cell.angle_gamma   90.00
#
_symmetry.space_group_name_H-M   'P 1'
#
loop_
_entity.id
_entity.type
_entity.pdbx_description
1 polymer ?
#
loop_
_entity_poly.entity_id
_entity_poly.type
_entity_poly.pdbx_seq_one_letter_code
_entity_poly.pdbx_strand_id
1 'polypeptide(L)'
;MGRNMHLYSVKDFKSLRDVLLNQFIPLLQEYFYNDWHRIQLVFADVEQDNRPVEPQIIEHEILKTSDVLGFEHDDFEDLADYRVAAPENITPDAIRKIYESQE
;
A
#
# COMPACT_ATOMS: atom_id res chain seq x y z
N MET A 1 -8.02 -32.88 6.33
CA MET A 1 -8.65 -31.96 7.31
C MET A 1 -8.71 -30.58 6.69
N GLY A 2 -9.90 -30.14 6.30
CA GLY A 2 -10.11 -28.86 5.63
C GLY A 2 -9.80 -27.70 6.58
N ARG A 3 -8.92 -26.79 6.14
CA ARG A 3 -8.64 -25.53 6.84
C ARG A 3 -9.80 -24.57 6.52
N ASN A 4 -10.86 -24.67 7.32
CA ASN A 4 -12.02 -23.81 7.21
C ASN A 4 -11.70 -22.41 7.78
N MET A 5 -11.66 -21.43 6.88
CA MET A 5 -12.28 -20.11 7.01
C MET A 5 -12.00 -19.32 8.32
N HIS A 6 -10.87 -18.62 8.37
CA HIS A 6 -10.58 -17.62 9.42
C HIS A 6 -11.27 -16.27 9.19
N LEU A 7 -12.44 -16.23 8.53
CA LEU A 7 -13.21 -14.98 8.36
C LEU A 7 -14.23 -14.75 9.50
N TYR A 8 -14.47 -15.74 10.37
CA TYR A 8 -15.51 -15.67 11.41
C TYR A 8 -15.07 -15.05 12.76
N SER A 9 -13.85 -14.54 12.91
CA SER A 9 -13.37 -13.99 14.20
C SER A 9 -12.65 -12.65 14.09
N VAL A 10 -13.01 -11.82 13.13
CA VAL A 10 -12.60 -10.41 13.11
C VAL A 10 -13.70 -9.60 13.77
N LYS A 11 -13.63 -9.46 15.10
CA LYS A 11 -14.55 -8.58 15.86
C LYS A 11 -14.03 -7.15 15.99
N ASP A 12 -12.74 -6.95 15.70
CA ASP A 12 -12.01 -5.73 15.98
C ASP A 12 -11.22 -5.27 14.77
N PHE A 13 -11.23 -3.97 14.52
CA PHE A 13 -10.47 -3.31 13.46
C PHE A 13 -8.98 -3.68 13.48
N LYS A 14 -8.41 -3.88 14.68
CA LYS A 14 -7.02 -4.31 14.86
C LYS A 14 -6.72 -5.65 14.17
N SER A 15 -7.62 -6.62 14.26
CA SER A 15 -7.45 -7.94 13.63
C SER A 15 -7.62 -7.87 12.12
N LEU A 16 -8.52 -6.99 11.64
CA LEU A 16 -8.65 -6.73 10.20
C LEU A 16 -7.36 -6.14 9.64
N ARG A 17 -6.82 -5.12 10.31
CA ARG A 17 -5.55 -4.51 9.96
C ARG A 17 -4.41 -5.52 9.95
N ASP A 18 -4.36 -6.41 10.94
CA ASP A 18 -3.34 -7.45 11.01
C ASP A 18 -3.41 -8.42 9.82
N VAL A 19 -4.61 -8.88 9.45
CA VAL A 19 -4.81 -9.71 8.25
C VAL A 19 -4.45 -8.95 6.97
N LEU A 20 -4.78 -7.66 6.90
CA LEU A 20 -4.45 -6.83 5.74
C LEU A 20 -2.92 -6.71 5.57
N LEU A 21 -2.21 -6.42 6.66
CA LEU A 21 -0.76 -6.25 6.67
C LEU A 21 0.01 -7.56 6.45
N ASN A 22 -0.41 -8.64 7.13
CA ASN A 22 0.34 -9.90 7.15
C ASN A 22 -0.12 -10.90 6.09
N GLN A 23 -1.28 -10.70 5.47
CA GLN A 23 -1.79 -11.61 4.43
C GLN A 23 -2.09 -10.90 3.11
N PHE A 24 -2.90 -9.83 3.11
CA PHE A 24 -3.27 -9.18 1.85
C PHE A 24 -2.07 -8.51 1.16
N ILE A 25 -1.28 -7.72 1.88
CA ILE A 25 -0.12 -7.04 1.29
C ILE A 25 0.87 -8.07 0.68
N PRO A 26 1.32 -9.11 1.39
CA PRO A 26 2.19 -10.14 0.82
C PRO A 26 1.61 -10.85 -0.42
N LEU A 27 0.31 -11.14 -0.41
CA LEU A 27 -0.36 -11.76 -1.55
C LEU A 27 -0.40 -10.82 -2.77
N LEU A 28 -0.66 -9.53 -2.56
CA LEU A 28 -0.65 -8.54 -3.64
C LEU A 28 0.76 -8.31 -4.18
N GLN A 29 1.79 -8.33 -3.31
CA GLN A 29 3.19 -8.31 -3.75
C GLN A 29 3.51 -9.49 -4.68
N GLU A 30 3.08 -10.70 -4.32
CA GLU A 30 3.26 -11.88 -5.15
C GLU A 30 2.49 -11.78 -6.47
N TYR A 31 1.24 -11.29 -6.43
CA TYR A 31 0.36 -11.17 -7.60
C TYR A 31 0.85 -10.12 -8.60
N PHE A 32 1.35 -8.98 -8.10
CA PHE A 32 1.84 -7.86 -8.91
C PHE A 32 3.35 -7.88 -9.12
N TYR A 33 4.05 -8.97 -8.80
CA TYR A 33 5.52 -9.06 -8.95
C TYR A 33 6.28 -7.91 -8.28
N ASN A 34 5.90 -7.54 -7.06
CA ASN A 34 6.41 -6.39 -6.30
C ASN A 34 6.18 -5.01 -6.96
N ASP A 35 5.23 -4.88 -7.87
CA ASP A 35 4.79 -3.57 -8.38
C ASP A 35 3.92 -2.85 -7.33
N TRP A 36 4.59 -2.11 -6.44
CA TRP A 36 3.96 -1.38 -5.34
C TRP A 36 3.04 -0.25 -5.80
N HIS A 37 3.28 0.32 -6.98
CA HIS A 37 2.41 1.33 -7.55
C HIS A 37 1.03 0.74 -7.87
N ARG A 38 0.99 -0.48 -8.43
CA ARG A 38 -0.26 -1.23 -8.62
C ARG A 38 -0.96 -1.54 -7.29
N ILE A 39 -0.19 -1.88 -6.26
CA ILE A 39 -0.74 -2.13 -4.92
C ILE A 39 -1.38 -0.87 -4.34
N GLN A 40 -0.74 0.30 -4.47
CA GLN A 40 -1.32 1.60 -4.07
C GLN A 40 -2.63 1.90 -4.78
N LEU A 41 -2.71 1.62 -6.08
CA LEU A 41 -3.94 1.80 -6.86
C LEU A 41 -5.07 0.89 -6.36
N VAL A 42 -4.76 -0.36 -6.00
CA VAL A 42 -5.74 -1.29 -5.41
C VAL A 42 -6.28 -0.78 -4.07
N PHE A 43 -5.42 -0.16 -3.26
CA PHE A 43 -5.80 0.43 -1.98
C PHE A 43 -6.38 1.85 -2.08
N ALA A 44 -6.53 2.41 -3.29
CA ALA A 44 -6.91 3.80 -3.50
C ALA A 44 -6.03 4.78 -2.67
N ASP A 45 -4.75 4.46 -2.53
CA ASP A 45 -3.74 5.28 -1.82
C ASP A 45 -3.20 6.40 -2.68
N VAL A 46 -3.41 6.33 -3.99
CA VAL A 46 -3.02 7.36 -4.95
C VAL A 46 -4.13 7.58 -5.96
N GLU A 47 -4.32 8.83 -6.38
CA GLU A 47 -5.18 9.16 -7.53
C GLU A 47 -4.51 8.80 -8.86
N GLN A 48 -5.25 8.95 -9.97
CA GLN A 48 -4.74 8.71 -11.33
C GLN A 48 -3.50 9.56 -11.68
N ASP A 49 -3.34 10.72 -11.04
CA ASP A 49 -2.19 11.62 -11.17
C ASP A 49 -1.05 11.33 -10.18
N ASN A 50 -1.01 10.13 -9.59
CA ASN A 50 -0.02 9.71 -8.59
C ASN A 50 -0.01 10.56 -7.30
N ARG A 51 -1.09 11.30 -7.04
CA ARG A 51 -1.23 12.14 -5.85
C ARG A 51 -1.60 11.27 -4.65
N PRO A 52 -0.87 11.35 -3.52
CA PRO A 52 -1.18 10.58 -2.33
C PRO A 52 -2.55 11.00 -1.76
N VAL A 53 -3.39 10.00 -1.46
CA VAL A 53 -4.72 10.20 -0.85
C VAL A 53 -4.67 9.72 0.59
N GLU A 54 -4.66 10.67 1.52
CA GLU A 54 -4.73 10.36 2.95
C GLU A 54 -6.15 9.90 3.34
N PRO A 55 -6.27 8.92 4.25
CA PRO A 55 -5.20 8.15 4.89
C PRO A 55 -4.63 7.05 3.99
N GLN A 56 -3.29 6.89 3.93
CA GLN A 56 -2.61 5.91 3.08
C GLN A 56 -2.26 4.61 3.81
N ILE A 57 -2.39 3.46 3.13
CA ILE A 57 -1.91 2.14 3.59
C ILE A 57 -0.49 1.89 3.12
N ILE A 58 -0.19 2.22 1.87
CA ILE A 58 1.14 2.19 1.26
C ILE A 58 1.56 3.62 0.95
N GLU A 59 2.65 4.07 1.55
CA GLU A 59 3.30 5.36 1.27
C GLU A 59 4.36 5.16 0.18
N HIS A 60 4.57 6.18 -0.64
CA HIS A 60 5.70 6.23 -1.57
C HIS A 60 6.48 7.53 -1.39
N GLU A 61 7.80 7.47 -1.53
CA GLU A 61 8.70 8.61 -1.53
C GLU A 61 9.51 8.58 -2.82
N ILE A 62 9.47 9.68 -3.58
CA ILE A 62 10.27 9.81 -4.81
C ILE A 62 11.67 10.25 -4.40
N LEU A 63 12.63 9.35 -4.51
CA LEU A 63 14.04 9.61 -4.29
C LEU A 63 14.65 10.12 -5.59
N LYS A 64 15.08 11.38 -5.56
CA LYS A 64 15.84 11.96 -6.66
C LYS A 64 17.25 11.41 -6.67
N THR A 65 17.74 11.06 -7.84
CA THR A 65 19.13 10.64 -8.06
C THR A 65 20.11 11.65 -7.47
N SER A 66 19.82 12.95 -7.61
CA SER A 66 20.59 14.08 -7.10
C SER A 66 20.77 14.04 -5.58
N ASP A 67 19.71 13.68 -4.84
CA ASP A 67 19.72 13.60 -3.37
C ASP A 67 20.45 12.35 -2.86
N VAL A 68 20.37 11.23 -3.58
CA VAL A 68 20.98 9.96 -3.17
C VAL A 68 22.46 9.86 -3.56
N LEU A 69 22.81 10.30 -4.78
CA LEU A 69 24.16 10.15 -5.34
C LEU A 69 24.97 11.46 -5.33
N GLY A 70 24.32 12.61 -5.14
CA GLY A 70 24.97 13.93 -5.13
C GLY A 70 25.30 14.48 -6.52
N PHE A 71 24.83 13.84 -7.58
CA PHE A 71 24.96 14.30 -8.96
C PHE A 71 23.77 13.83 -9.81
N GLU A 72 23.35 14.67 -10.75
CA GLU A 72 22.31 14.34 -11.72
C GLU A 72 22.96 13.77 -12.97
N HIS A 73 22.45 12.63 -13.44
CA HIS A 73 22.89 12.02 -14.67
C HIS A 73 21.67 11.45 -15.39
N ASP A 74 21.50 11.81 -16.66
CA ASP A 74 20.30 11.57 -17.46
C ASP A 74 19.94 10.08 -17.61
N ASP A 75 20.94 9.20 -17.45
CA ASP A 75 20.76 7.74 -17.45
C ASP A 75 20.09 7.16 -16.18
N PHE A 76 19.90 7.93 -15.11
CA PHE A 76 19.30 7.45 -13.86
C PHE A 76 17.90 8.02 -13.69
N GLU A 77 16.90 7.14 -13.77
CA GLU A 77 15.51 7.47 -13.47
C GLU A 77 15.31 7.68 -11.96
N ASP A 78 14.38 8.57 -11.61
CA ASP A 78 13.92 8.75 -10.23
C ASP A 78 13.36 7.44 -9.69
N LEU A 79 13.77 7.08 -8.48
CA LEU A 79 13.36 5.85 -7.83
C LEU A 79 12.24 6.14 -6.84
N ALA A 80 11.10 5.46 -6.98
CA ALA A 80 10.07 5.48 -5.96
C ALA A 80 10.36 4.39 -4.91
N ASP A 81 10.61 4.80 -3.67
CA ASP A 81 10.68 3.91 -2.52
C ASP A 81 9.29 3.75 -1.91
N TYR A 82 8.85 2.50 -1.74
CA TYR A 82 7.51 2.20 -1.24
C TYR A 82 7.60 1.54 0.12
N ARG A 83 6.78 2.01 1.05
CA ARG A 83 6.70 1.47 2.41
C ARG A 83 5.26 1.31 2.86
N VAL A 84 5.02 0.30 3.68
CA VAL A 84 3.74 0.14 4.36
C VAL A 84 3.66 1.16 5.50
N ALA A 85 2.57 1.92 5.56
CA ALA A 85 2.32 2.89 6.62
C ALA A 85 2.29 2.20 7.99
N ALA A 86 2.66 2.95 9.03
CA ALA A 86 2.62 2.43 10.38
C ALA A 86 1.20 1.95 10.71
N PRO A 87 1.05 0.80 11.40
CA PRO A 87 -0.27 0.24 11.67
C PRO A 87 -1.21 1.25 12.37
N GLU A 88 -0.67 2.11 13.22
CA GLU A 88 -1.40 3.21 13.88
C GLU A 88 -2.00 4.25 12.92
N ASN A 89 -1.39 4.49 11.76
CA ASN A 89 -1.89 5.41 10.74
C ASN A 89 -2.94 4.77 9.81
N ILE A 90 -2.99 3.43 9.77
CA ILE A 90 -4.03 2.71 9.04
C ILE A 90 -5.32 2.81 9.83
N THR A 91 -6.13 3.81 9.49
CA THR A 91 -7.45 4.04 10.07
C THR A 91 -8.53 3.25 9.31
N PRO A 92 -9.72 3.05 9.89
CA PRO A 92 -10.83 2.40 9.20
C PRO A 92 -11.24 3.11 7.92
N ASP A 93 -10.98 4.41 7.85
CA ASP A 93 -11.27 5.25 6.70
C ASP A 93 -10.38 4.91 5.50
N ALA A 94 -9.12 4.52 5.74
CA ALA A 94 -8.21 4.03 4.71
C ALA A 94 -8.70 2.76 4.02
N ILE A 95 -9.50 1.95 4.73
CA ILE A 95 -10.14 0.76 4.16
C ILE A 95 -11.47 1.13 3.51
N ARG A 96 -12.24 2.06 4.11
CA ARG A 96 -13.54 2.50 3.57
C ARG A 96 -13.39 3.13 2.19
N LYS A 97 -12.38 3.98 1.99
CA LYS A 97 -12.14 4.64 0.69
C LYS A 97 -11.98 3.65 -0.47
N ILE A 98 -11.47 2.44 -0.22
CA ILE A 98 -11.32 1.40 -1.25
C ILE A 98 -12.69 1.03 -1.83
N TYR A 99 -13.73 0.98 -0.99
CA TYR A 99 -15.09 0.67 -1.39
C TYR A 99 -15.81 1.88 -1.98
N GLU A 100 -15.58 3.08 -1.44
CA GLU A 100 -16.19 4.31 -1.94
C GLU A 100 -15.61 4.74 -3.31
N SER A 101 -14.38 4.37 -3.62
CA SER A 101 -13.75 4.64 -4.92
C SER A 101 -14.28 3.77 -6.07
N GLN A 102 -15.24 2.87 -5.81
CA GLN A 102 -15.82 1.95 -6.80
C GLN A 102 -17.24 2.35 -7.25
N GLU A 103 -17.79 3.46 -6.77
CA GLU A 103 -19.01 4.11 -7.30
C GLU A 103 -18.67 5.31 -8.19
#